data_AF-A0A4U9D3G2-F1
#
_entry.id   AF-A0A4U9D3G2-F1
#
_cell.length_a   1.000
_cell.length_b   1.000
_cell.length_c   1.000
_cell.angle_alpha   90.00
_cell.angle_beta   90.00
_cell.angle_gamma   90.00
#
_symmetry.space_group_name_H-M   'P 1'
#
loop_
_entity.id
_entity.type
_entity.pdbx_description
1 polymer ?
#
loop_
_entity_poly.entity_id
_entity_poly.type
_entity_poly.pdbx_seq_one_letter_code
_entity_poly.pdbx_strand_id
1 'polypeptide(L)'
;MLYMRIDQIMIGNIIGDTAVGIYSVAVKMVEVWYFIPVAIVSSLFPKIIKIREHSKESYDQRLQFLYDILVIIGVTLALTITFVSDYIISLLYEHHYFAASRIIKLYAWVSIFYFLSSASGRWYINEGLQKYALTRNLAGLVIGVILNYILIPKYGAEGSVYATLIAFGCAGYLFDALSKKTRYAFIQKTKSLWLPGNILRLITYYKRK
;
A
#
# COMPACT_ATOMS: atom_id res chain seq x y z
N MET A 1 2.75 -5.69 7.45
CA MET A 1 3.37 -6.64 8.40
C MET A 1 2.34 -7.56 9.05
N LEU A 2 1.44 -7.11 9.92
CA LEU A 2 0.46 -8.01 10.58
C LEU A 2 -0.41 -8.84 9.60
N TYR A 3 -0.89 -8.22 8.52
CA TYR A 3 -1.67 -8.88 7.47
C TYR A 3 -0.90 -10.07 6.87
N MET A 4 0.32 -9.82 6.37
CA MET A 4 1.18 -10.86 5.78
C MET A 4 1.50 -12.03 6.73
N ARG A 5 1.56 -11.78 8.05
CA ARG A 5 1.77 -12.86 9.03
C ARG A 5 0.51 -13.71 9.20
N ILE A 6 -0.66 -13.08 9.24
CA ILE A 6 -1.94 -13.79 9.27
C ILE A 6 -2.13 -14.58 7.98
N ASP A 7 -1.81 -13.99 6.84
CA ASP A 7 -1.82 -14.65 5.53
C ASP A 7 -0.96 -15.93 5.55
N GLN A 8 0.27 -15.87 6.05
CA GLN A 8 1.15 -17.05 6.19
C GLN A 8 0.51 -18.15 7.04
N ILE A 9 -0.08 -17.79 8.19
CA ILE A 9 -0.76 -18.74 9.07
C ILE A 9 -1.97 -19.37 8.37
N MET A 10 -2.77 -18.57 7.66
CA MET A 10 -3.95 -19.06 6.94
C MET A 10 -3.58 -19.96 5.75
N ILE A 11 -2.54 -19.59 4.99
CA ILE A 11 -2.00 -20.43 3.91
C ILE A 11 -1.50 -21.76 4.46
N GLY A 12 -0.78 -21.75 5.59
CA GLY A 12 -0.29 -22.98 6.23
C GLY A 12 -1.43 -23.91 6.66
N ASN A 13 -2.45 -23.36 7.30
CA ASN A 13 -3.59 -24.14 7.76
C ASN A 13 -4.50 -24.65 6.62
N ILE A 14 -4.60 -23.95 5.49
CA ILE A 14 -5.53 -24.28 4.40
C ILE A 14 -4.85 -25.10 3.30
N ILE A 15 -3.59 -24.78 2.96
CA ILE A 15 -2.88 -25.37 1.81
C ILE A 15 -1.71 -26.25 2.27
N GLY A 16 -0.95 -25.81 3.27
CA GLY A 16 0.20 -26.53 3.81
C GLY A 16 1.54 -25.80 3.67
N ASP A 17 2.56 -26.37 4.31
CA ASP A 17 3.85 -25.69 4.56
C ASP A 17 4.65 -25.36 3.29
N THR A 18 4.54 -26.17 2.24
CA THR A 18 5.21 -25.88 0.96
C THR A 18 4.73 -24.55 0.36
N ALA A 19 3.42 -24.28 0.43
CA ALA A 19 2.86 -23.01 -0.04
C ALA A 19 3.30 -21.84 0.85
N VAL A 20 3.43 -22.06 2.16
CA VAL A 20 3.99 -21.07 3.08
C VAL A 20 5.44 -20.74 2.74
N GLY A 21 6.25 -21.73 2.36
CA GLY A 21 7.63 -21.53 1.92
C GLY A 21 7.72 -20.59 0.71
N ILE A 22 6.95 -20.88 -0.34
CA ILE A 22 6.87 -20.05 -1.56
C ILE A 22 6.38 -18.64 -1.23
N TYR A 23 5.31 -18.53 -0.45
CA TYR A 23 4.76 -17.24 -0.04
C TYR A 23 5.74 -16.41 0.80
N SER A 24 6.49 -17.06 1.69
CA SER A 24 7.47 -16.41 2.55
C SER A 24 8.65 -15.83 1.77
N VAL A 25 9.08 -16.52 0.70
CA VAL A 25 10.08 -15.97 -0.24
C VAL A 25 9.55 -14.70 -0.90
N ALA A 26 8.32 -14.75 -1.41
CA ALA A 26 7.69 -13.58 -2.03
C ALA A 26 7.56 -12.41 -1.03
N VAL A 27 7.03 -12.66 0.17
CA VAL A 27 6.84 -11.62 1.19
C VAL A 27 8.16 -10.97 1.59
N LYS A 28 9.25 -11.74 1.76
CA LYS A 28 10.57 -11.17 2.05
C LYS A 28 11.02 -10.16 1.00
N MET A 29 10.77 -10.45 -0.28
CA MET A 29 11.08 -9.51 -1.36
C MET A 29 10.19 -8.27 -1.31
N VAL A 30 8.89 -8.45 -1.05
CA VAL A 30 7.92 -7.35 -0.93
C VAL A 30 8.26 -6.40 0.21
N GLU A 31 8.72 -6.94 1.35
CA GLU A 31 9.13 -6.14 2.51
C GLU A 31 10.25 -5.14 2.19
N VAL A 32 11.15 -5.48 1.25
CA VAL A 32 12.27 -4.60 0.83
C VAL A 32 11.75 -3.25 0.34
N TRP A 33 10.73 -3.24 -0.52
CA TRP A 33 10.21 -1.98 -1.06
C TRP A 33 9.11 -1.36 -0.21
N TYR A 34 8.54 -2.07 0.76
CA TYR A 34 7.60 -1.49 1.73
C TYR A 34 8.27 -0.50 2.70
N PHE A 35 9.61 -0.47 2.73
CA PHE A 35 10.39 0.56 3.41
C PHE A 35 10.29 1.94 2.72
N ILE A 36 10.17 1.99 1.39
CA ILE A 36 10.15 3.24 0.60
C ILE A 36 9.12 4.26 1.10
N PRO A 37 7.81 3.94 1.23
CA PRO A 37 6.83 4.91 1.68
C PRO A 37 7.08 5.33 3.13
N VAL A 38 7.59 4.43 3.97
CA VAL A 38 7.91 4.74 5.37
C VAL A 38 9.01 5.78 5.44
N ALA A 39 10.08 5.62 4.65
CA ALA A 39 11.20 6.57 4.57
C ALA A 39 10.77 7.94 4.01
N ILE A 40 9.98 7.96 2.94
CA ILE A 40 9.50 9.21 2.34
C ILE A 40 8.59 9.95 3.33
N VAL A 41 7.63 9.25 3.91
CA VAL A 41 6.67 9.86 4.85
C VAL A 41 7.39 10.31 6.12
N SER A 42 8.29 9.52 6.71
CA SER A 42 9.02 9.94 7.92
C SER A 42 9.90 11.17 7.70
N SER A 43 10.46 11.33 6.49
CA SER A 43 11.29 12.47 6.12
C SER A 43 10.48 13.74 5.81
N LEU A 44 9.41 13.61 5.02
CA LEU A 44 8.64 14.76 4.53
C LEU A 44 7.57 15.23 5.51
N PHE A 45 6.93 14.31 6.25
CA PHE A 45 5.77 14.62 7.05
C PHE A 45 6.02 15.63 8.19
N PRO A 46 7.14 15.59 8.94
CA PRO A 46 7.43 16.61 9.95
C PRO A 46 7.51 18.03 9.38
N LYS A 47 8.05 18.18 8.16
CA LYS A 47 8.11 19.47 7.46
C LYS A 47 6.72 19.94 7.03
N ILE A 48 5.83 19.02 6.64
CA ILE A 48 4.46 19.33 6.26
C ILE A 48 3.69 19.88 7.47
N ILE A 49 3.80 19.24 8.64
CA ILE A 49 3.06 19.64 9.83
C ILE A 49 3.45 21.06 10.31
N LYS A 50 4.75 21.40 10.32
CA LYS A 50 5.22 22.74 10.72
C LYS A 50 4.57 23.88 9.93
N ILE A 51 4.17 23.61 8.69
CA ILE A 51 3.62 24.64 7.80
C ILE A 51 2.16 24.92 8.12
N ARG A 52 1.48 23.95 8.76
CA ARG A 52 0.11 24.13 9.23
C ARG A 52 -0.02 25.31 10.18
N GLU A 53 1.02 25.62 10.95
CA GLU A 53 1.06 26.76 11.88
C GLU A 53 0.98 28.11 11.16
N HIS A 54 1.40 28.17 9.89
CA HIS A 54 1.44 29.40 9.11
C HIS A 54 0.35 29.48 8.04
N SER A 55 0.06 28.38 7.35
CA SER A 55 -0.94 28.34 6.29
C SER A 55 -1.55 26.95 6.09
N LYS A 56 -2.87 26.87 6.27
CA LYS A 56 -3.65 25.66 5.97
C LYS A 56 -3.59 25.31 4.48
N GLU A 57 -3.60 26.31 3.60
CA GLU A 57 -3.53 26.06 2.16
C GLU A 57 -2.19 25.43 1.76
N SER A 58 -1.07 25.96 2.28
CA SER A 58 0.26 25.40 2.01
C SER A 58 0.44 24.01 2.60
N TYR A 59 -0.18 23.73 3.76
CA TYR A 59 -0.26 22.38 4.32
C TYR A 59 -0.98 21.43 3.36
N ASP A 60 -2.16 21.82 2.88
CA ASP A 60 -2.98 21.00 1.96
C ASP A 60 -2.25 20.70 0.66
N GLN A 61 -1.56 21.69 0.09
CA GLN A 61 -0.78 21.54 -1.14
C GLN A 61 0.40 20.56 -0.96
N ARG A 62 1.13 20.65 0.17
CA ARG A 62 2.26 19.76 0.43
C ARG A 62 1.83 18.34 0.77
N LEU A 63 0.69 18.19 1.42
CA LEU A 63 0.12 16.87 1.66
C LEU A 63 -0.37 16.23 0.36
N GLN A 64 -1.01 16.99 -0.54
CA GLN A 64 -1.34 16.53 -1.90
C GLN A 64 -0.08 16.11 -2.66
N PHE A 65 0.99 16.92 -2.60
CA PHE A 65 2.28 16.60 -3.24
C PHE A 65 2.89 15.29 -2.70
N LEU A 66 2.79 15.04 -1.39
CA LEU A 66 3.24 13.77 -0.79
C LEU A 66 2.46 12.58 -1.37
N TYR A 67 1.13 12.66 -1.47
CA TYR A 67 0.34 11.59 -2.08
C TYR A 67 0.65 11.42 -3.57
N ASP A 68 0.82 12.52 -4.30
CA ASP A 68 1.13 12.52 -5.73
C ASP A 68 2.43 11.77 -6.01
N ILE A 69 3.52 12.10 -5.29
CA ILE A 69 4.81 11.39 -5.39
C ILE A 69 4.66 9.91 -5.02
N LEU A 70 3.97 9.60 -3.93
CA LEU A 70 3.82 8.22 -3.48
C LEU A 70 3.07 7.36 -4.50
N VAL A 71 2.05 7.90 -5.17
CA VAL A 71 1.35 7.17 -6.24
C VAL A 71 2.27 6.97 -7.45
N ILE A 72 3.01 7.99 -7.89
CA ILE A 72 3.93 7.85 -9.03
C ILE A 72 5.00 6.81 -8.73
N ILE A 73 5.64 6.87 -7.55
CA ILE A 73 6.62 5.86 -7.13
C ILE A 73 5.98 4.49 -7.03
N GLY A 74 4.79 4.38 -6.45
CA GLY A 74 4.07 3.12 -6.31
C GLY A 74 3.72 2.47 -7.65
N VAL A 75 3.25 3.26 -8.62
CA VAL A 75 2.93 2.78 -9.98
C VAL A 75 4.19 2.41 -10.75
N THR A 76 5.23 3.25 -10.71
CA THR A 76 6.52 2.94 -11.34
C THR A 76 7.08 1.64 -10.76
N LEU A 77 7.05 1.47 -9.44
CA LEU A 77 7.47 0.24 -8.78
C LEU A 77 6.63 -0.96 -9.20
N ALA A 78 5.30 -0.81 -9.22
CA ALA A 78 4.40 -1.88 -9.63
C ALA A 78 4.71 -2.37 -11.05
N LEU A 79 4.94 -1.44 -11.97
CA LEU A 79 5.33 -1.75 -13.35
C LEU A 79 6.70 -2.41 -13.40
N THR A 80 7.72 -1.82 -12.79
CA THR A 80 9.09 -2.37 -12.78
C THR A 80 9.11 -3.80 -12.23
N ILE A 81 8.50 -4.04 -11.07
CA ILE A 81 8.46 -5.38 -10.46
C ILE A 81 7.66 -6.36 -11.31
N THR A 82 6.59 -5.91 -11.99
CA THR A 82 5.82 -6.77 -12.90
C THR A 82 6.69 -7.37 -14.01
N PHE A 83 7.61 -6.58 -14.58
CA PHE A 83 8.50 -7.05 -15.64
C PHE A 83 9.78 -7.74 -15.13
N VAL A 84 10.29 -7.33 -13.97
CA VAL A 84 11.62 -7.75 -13.48
C VAL A 84 11.55 -8.95 -12.50
N SER A 85 10.40 -9.22 -11.90
CA SER A 85 10.23 -10.26 -10.86
C SER A 85 10.61 -11.68 -11.30
N ASP A 86 10.28 -12.10 -12.53
CA ASP A 86 10.65 -13.44 -13.03
C ASP A 86 12.17 -13.57 -13.11
N TYR A 87 12.85 -12.53 -13.60
CA TYR A 87 14.31 -12.49 -13.69
C TYR A 87 14.97 -12.53 -12.30
N ILE A 88 14.46 -11.74 -11.35
CA ILE A 88 14.95 -11.74 -9.96
C ILE A 88 14.81 -13.14 -9.35
N ILE A 89 13.64 -13.77 -9.50
CA ILE A 89 13.42 -15.10 -8.94
C ILE A 89 14.32 -16.13 -9.60
N SER A 90 14.46 -16.15 -10.93
CA SER A 90 15.37 -17.09 -11.60
C SER A 90 16.85 -16.92 -11.24
N LEU A 91 17.26 -15.70 -10.89
CA LEU A 91 18.64 -15.40 -10.51
C LEU A 91 18.95 -15.80 -9.06
N LEU A 92 17.99 -15.58 -8.16
CA LEU A 92 18.18 -15.78 -6.71
C LEU A 92 17.72 -17.15 -6.22
N TYR A 93 16.80 -17.78 -6.93
CA TYR A 93 16.19 -19.05 -6.57
C TYR A 93 16.15 -19.97 -7.78
N GLU A 94 16.44 -21.26 -7.57
CA GLU A 94 16.27 -22.28 -8.60
C GLU A 94 14.79 -22.37 -9.05
N HIS A 95 14.52 -23.14 -10.11
CA HIS A 95 13.21 -23.26 -10.75
C HIS A 95 12.03 -23.60 -9.81
N HIS A 96 12.31 -24.16 -8.63
CA HIS A 96 11.31 -24.50 -7.60
C HIS A 96 10.51 -23.31 -7.04
N TYR A 97 11.03 -22.07 -7.12
CA TYR A 97 10.34 -20.90 -6.55
C TYR A 97 9.67 -20.01 -7.59
N PHE A 98 9.50 -20.47 -8.84
CA PHE A 98 8.88 -19.67 -9.89
C PHE A 98 7.48 -19.16 -9.51
N ALA A 99 6.71 -19.94 -8.75
CA ALA A 99 5.40 -19.51 -8.23
C ALA A 99 5.46 -18.27 -7.32
N ALA A 100 6.61 -18.01 -6.67
CA ALA A 100 6.82 -16.79 -5.88
C ALA A 100 6.87 -15.54 -6.76
N SER A 101 7.31 -15.64 -8.03
CA SER A 101 7.36 -14.49 -8.93
C SER A 101 5.96 -13.94 -9.19
N ARG A 102 4.95 -14.81 -9.37
CA ARG A 102 3.56 -14.40 -9.56
C ARG A 102 2.99 -13.69 -8.34
N ILE A 103 3.29 -14.18 -7.13
CA ILE A 103 2.90 -13.54 -5.86
C ILE A 103 3.55 -12.15 -5.74
N ILE A 104 4.84 -12.02 -6.07
CA ILE A 104 5.59 -10.75 -6.09
C ILE A 104 4.95 -9.74 -7.06
N LYS A 105 4.60 -10.17 -8.28
CA LYS A 105 3.92 -9.31 -9.27
C LYS A 105 2.61 -8.76 -8.74
N LEU A 106 1.78 -9.62 -8.14
CA LEU A 106 0.49 -9.21 -7.57
C LEU A 106 0.67 -8.25 -6.39
N TYR A 107 1.64 -8.52 -5.51
CA TYR A 107 1.94 -7.63 -4.39
C TYR A 107 2.48 -6.27 -4.81
N ALA A 108 3.13 -6.17 -5.97
CA ALA A 108 3.60 -4.91 -6.50
C ALA A 108 2.45 -3.89 -6.63
N TRP A 109 1.27 -4.34 -7.07
CA TRP A 109 0.06 -3.51 -7.17
C TRP A 109 -0.57 -3.15 -5.83
N VAL A 110 -0.46 -4.04 -4.81
CA VAL A 110 -0.86 -3.73 -3.43
C VAL A 110 -0.10 -2.52 -2.89
N SER A 111 1.16 -2.33 -3.32
CA SER A 111 2.03 -1.24 -2.89
C SER A 111 1.40 0.13 -3.08
N ILE A 112 0.62 0.35 -4.15
CA ILE A 112 -0.03 1.65 -4.42
C ILE A 112 -0.95 2.05 -3.26
N PHE A 113 -1.83 1.14 -2.84
CA PHE A 113 -2.75 1.39 -1.72
C PHE A 113 -2.02 1.38 -0.37
N TYR A 114 -1.00 0.55 -0.22
CA TYR A 114 -0.14 0.56 0.97
C TYR A 114 0.57 1.91 1.15
N PHE A 115 1.05 2.53 0.08
CA PHE A 115 1.76 3.82 0.14
C PHE A 115 0.81 4.95 0.53
N LEU A 116 -0.37 5.01 -0.10
CA LEU A 116 -1.45 5.93 0.30
C LEU A 116 -1.88 5.70 1.75
N SER A 117 -1.95 4.43 2.17
CA SER A 117 -2.28 4.02 3.52
C SER A 117 -1.26 4.53 4.54
N SER A 118 0.03 4.46 4.22
CA SER A 118 1.13 4.95 5.06
C SER A 118 1.07 6.45 5.31
N ALA A 119 0.92 7.26 4.25
CA ALA A 119 0.82 8.72 4.38
C ALA A 119 -0.43 9.14 5.16
N SER A 120 -1.59 8.56 4.83
CA SER A 120 -2.82 8.86 5.56
C SER A 120 -2.75 8.43 7.02
N GLY A 121 -2.09 7.32 7.35
CA GLY A 121 -1.91 6.89 8.75
C GLY A 121 -1.23 7.96 9.61
N ARG A 122 -0.20 8.63 9.09
CA ARG A 122 0.44 9.76 9.77
C ARG A 122 -0.47 10.99 9.86
N TRP A 123 -1.24 11.24 8.81
CA TRP A 123 -2.26 12.30 8.80
C TRP A 123 -3.34 12.09 9.87
N TYR A 124 -3.87 10.86 10.01
CA TYR A 124 -4.83 10.53 11.06
C TYR A 124 -4.31 10.86 12.47
N ILE A 125 -3.04 10.55 12.75
CA ILE A 125 -2.43 10.84 14.04
C ILE A 125 -2.32 12.35 14.25
N ASN A 126 -1.88 13.09 13.24
CA ASN A 126 -1.71 14.54 13.31
C ASN A 126 -3.05 15.30 13.47
N GLU A 127 -4.13 14.79 12.89
CA GLU A 127 -5.46 15.39 13.01
C GLU A 127 -6.23 14.96 14.28
N GLY A 128 -5.62 14.20 15.18
CA GLY A 128 -6.31 13.68 16.38
C GLY A 128 -7.41 12.66 16.05
N LEU A 129 -7.27 11.96 14.93
CA LEU A 129 -8.21 10.98 14.40
C LEU A 129 -7.75 9.53 14.64
N GLN A 130 -6.98 9.28 15.70
CA GLN A 130 -6.39 7.95 15.98
C GLN A 130 -7.45 6.84 16.08
N LYS A 131 -8.64 7.16 16.62
CA LYS A 131 -9.77 6.23 16.67
C LYS A 131 -10.20 5.78 15.27
N TYR A 132 -10.27 6.68 14.29
CA TYR A 132 -10.59 6.33 12.92
C TYR A 132 -9.48 5.49 12.27
N ALA A 133 -8.21 5.79 12.54
CA ALA A 133 -7.10 4.96 12.07
C ALA A 133 -7.18 3.53 12.63
N LEU A 134 -7.51 3.38 13.92
CA LEU A 134 -7.70 2.08 14.54
C LEU A 134 -8.87 1.33 13.92
N THR A 135 -10.06 1.95 13.82
CA THR A 135 -11.25 1.34 13.21
C THR A 135 -10.99 0.93 11.78
N ARG A 136 -10.30 1.77 11.00
CA ARG A 136 -9.89 1.47 9.63
C ARG A 136 -8.98 0.24 9.56
N ASN A 137 -7.94 0.18 10.40
CA ASN A 137 -7.01 -0.94 10.41
C ASN A 137 -7.68 -2.26 10.84
N LEU A 138 -8.59 -2.20 11.81
CA LEU A 138 -9.40 -3.35 12.23
C LEU A 138 -10.37 -3.80 11.14
N ALA A 139 -11.06 -2.87 10.48
CA ALA A 139 -11.94 -3.18 9.37
C ALA A 139 -11.17 -3.85 8.22
N GLY A 140 -10.00 -3.33 7.88
CA GLY A 140 -9.14 -3.97 6.88
C GLY A 140 -8.70 -5.38 7.28
N LEU A 141 -8.39 -5.59 8.57
CA LEU A 141 -7.97 -6.89 9.07
C LEU A 141 -9.10 -7.91 8.95
N VAL A 142 -10.31 -7.53 9.35
CA VAL A 142 -11.51 -8.36 9.24
C VAL A 142 -11.81 -8.68 7.78
N ILE A 143 -11.80 -7.67 6.90
CA ILE A 143 -11.99 -7.87 5.45
C ILE A 143 -10.93 -8.83 4.89
N GLY A 144 -9.66 -8.63 5.27
CA GLY A 144 -8.55 -9.48 4.84
C GLY A 144 -8.73 -10.93 5.27
N VAL A 145 -9.06 -11.18 6.53
CA VAL A 145 -9.29 -12.54 7.06
C VAL A 145 -10.48 -13.22 6.37
N ILE A 146 -11.61 -12.52 6.22
CA ILE A 146 -12.79 -13.07 5.54
C ILE A 146 -12.46 -13.41 4.09
N LEU A 147 -11.80 -12.50 3.36
CA LEU A 147 -11.44 -12.72 1.97
C LEU A 147 -10.37 -13.81 1.83
N ASN A 148 -9.41 -13.91 2.73
CA ASN A 148 -8.44 -15.00 2.75
C ASN A 148 -9.13 -16.34 2.86
N TYR A 149 -10.08 -16.48 3.80
CA TYR A 149 -10.82 -17.71 3.99
C TYR A 149 -11.59 -18.13 2.73
N ILE A 150 -12.09 -17.16 1.94
CA ILE A 150 -12.85 -17.41 0.70
C ILE A 150 -11.93 -17.64 -0.51
N LEU A 151 -10.83 -16.90 -0.62
CA LEU A 151 -10.00 -16.83 -1.82
C LEU A 151 -8.82 -17.81 -1.80
N ILE A 152 -8.25 -18.11 -0.63
CA ILE A 152 -7.14 -19.08 -0.52
C ILE A 152 -7.53 -20.47 -1.04
N PRO A 153 -8.72 -21.03 -0.70
CA PRO A 153 -9.12 -22.33 -1.24
C PRO A 153 -9.30 -22.35 -2.77
N LYS A 154 -9.62 -21.19 -3.38
CA LYS A 154 -9.92 -21.07 -4.81
C LYS A 154 -8.69 -20.76 -5.67
N TYR A 155 -7.79 -19.93 -5.14
CA TYR A 155 -6.66 -19.35 -5.89
C TYR A 155 -5.30 -19.67 -5.26
N GLY A 156 -5.26 -20.50 -4.23
CA GLY A 156 -4.03 -20.82 -3.51
C GLY A 156 -3.45 -19.60 -2.79
N ALA A 157 -2.12 -19.53 -2.71
CA ALA A 157 -1.39 -18.42 -2.10
C ALA A 157 -1.65 -17.06 -2.79
N GLU A 158 -1.96 -17.05 -4.09
CA GLU A 158 -2.35 -15.84 -4.81
C GLU A 158 -3.66 -15.25 -4.29
N GLY A 159 -4.58 -16.12 -3.85
CA GLY A 159 -5.83 -15.74 -3.18
C GLY A 159 -5.61 -14.80 -2.00
N SER A 160 -4.52 -15.03 -1.26
CA SER A 160 -4.14 -14.19 -0.12
C SER A 160 -3.69 -12.78 -0.54
N VAL A 161 -3.04 -12.68 -1.71
CA VAL A 161 -2.61 -11.39 -2.26
C VAL A 161 -3.82 -10.60 -2.75
N TYR A 162 -4.77 -11.25 -3.41
CA TYR A 162 -6.03 -10.62 -3.83
C TYR A 162 -6.84 -10.12 -2.62
N ALA A 163 -6.97 -10.94 -1.58
CA ALA A 163 -7.57 -10.53 -0.32
C ALA A 163 -6.88 -9.29 0.28
N THR A 164 -5.54 -9.29 0.28
CA THR A 164 -4.75 -8.17 0.77
C THR A 164 -4.95 -6.90 -0.07
N LEU A 165 -4.96 -7.02 -1.40
CA LEU A 165 -5.22 -5.91 -2.32
C LEU A 165 -6.58 -5.26 -2.04
N ILE A 166 -7.62 -6.08 -1.92
CA ILE A 166 -8.98 -5.62 -1.62
C ILE A 166 -9.04 -5.02 -0.23
N ALA A 167 -8.43 -5.64 0.79
CA ALA A 167 -8.40 -5.11 2.14
C ALA A 167 -7.72 -3.73 2.20
N PHE A 168 -6.59 -3.52 1.53
CA PHE A 168 -5.95 -2.22 1.43
C PHE A 168 -6.75 -1.21 0.58
N GLY A 169 -7.43 -1.65 -0.48
CA GLY A 169 -8.35 -0.78 -1.24
C GLY A 169 -9.53 -0.32 -0.39
N CYS A 170 -10.19 -1.24 0.31
CA CYS A 170 -11.33 -0.96 1.16
C CYS A 170 -10.94 -0.13 2.39
N ALA A 171 -10.02 -0.62 3.22
CA ALA A 171 -9.63 0.07 4.43
C ALA A 171 -8.73 1.27 4.14
N GLY A 172 -7.73 1.11 3.28
CA GLY A 172 -6.74 2.15 2.98
C GLY A 172 -7.26 3.31 2.14
N TYR A 173 -8.35 3.12 1.38
CA TYR A 173 -8.87 4.14 0.47
C TYR A 173 -10.37 4.37 0.64
N LEU A 174 -11.23 3.35 0.47
CA LEU A 174 -12.69 3.54 0.51
C LEU A 174 -13.23 3.96 1.88
N PHE A 175 -12.62 3.48 2.98
CA PHE A 175 -13.01 3.84 4.34
C PHE A 175 -12.96 5.35 4.57
N ASP A 176 -11.98 6.03 3.97
CA ASP A 176 -11.83 7.48 4.11
C ASP A 176 -13.02 8.24 3.49
N ALA A 177 -13.79 7.64 2.58
CA ALA A 177 -14.97 8.26 1.98
C ALA A 177 -16.19 8.32 2.93
N LEU A 178 -16.23 7.44 3.94
CA LEU A 178 -17.40 7.21 4.80
C LEU A 178 -17.64 8.33 5.81
N SER A 179 -16.58 8.92 6.35
CA SER A 179 -16.69 9.98 7.37
C SER A 179 -16.37 11.35 6.79
N LYS A 180 -17.15 12.38 7.19
CA LYS A 180 -16.88 13.78 6.81
C LYS A 180 -15.47 14.22 7.22
N LYS A 181 -14.97 13.73 8.36
CA LYS A 181 -13.62 14.07 8.86
C LYS A 181 -12.51 13.47 8.00
N THR A 182 -12.73 12.31 7.40
CA THR A 182 -11.72 11.56 6.65
C THR A 182 -11.81 11.78 5.14
N ARG A 183 -12.95 12.30 4.66
CA ARG A 183 -13.22 12.58 3.25
C ARG A 183 -12.19 13.51 2.62
N TYR A 184 -11.57 14.38 3.40
CA TYR A 184 -10.45 15.20 2.95
C TYR A 184 -9.30 14.33 2.40
N ALA A 185 -8.86 13.30 3.14
CA ALA A 185 -7.81 12.37 2.69
C ALA A 185 -8.27 11.56 1.48
N PHE A 186 -9.54 11.13 1.44
CA PHE A 186 -10.12 10.44 0.28
C PHE A 186 -10.01 11.27 -1.01
N ILE A 187 -10.35 12.57 -0.95
CA ILE A 187 -10.28 13.46 -2.12
C ILE A 187 -8.83 13.60 -2.60
N GLN A 188 -7.87 13.80 -1.69
CA GLN A 188 -6.47 13.93 -2.06
C GLN A 188 -5.92 12.67 -2.72
N LYS A 189 -6.22 11.50 -2.13
CA LYS A 189 -5.86 10.19 -2.70
C LYS A 189 -6.47 9.99 -4.08
N THR A 190 -7.75 10.33 -4.24
CA THR A 190 -8.47 10.22 -5.52
C THR A 190 -7.81 11.08 -6.59
N LYS A 191 -7.46 12.34 -6.25
CA LYS A 191 -6.71 13.23 -7.15
C LYS A 191 -5.38 12.60 -7.55
N SER A 192 -4.63 12.02 -6.61
CA SER A 192 -3.33 11.39 -6.88
C SER A 192 -3.44 10.12 -7.73
N LEU A 193 -4.49 9.32 -7.55
CA LEU A 193 -4.75 8.13 -8.37
C LEU A 193 -5.10 8.48 -9.82
N TRP A 194 -5.61 9.68 -10.09
CA TRP A 194 -5.77 10.18 -11.45
C TRP A 194 -4.40 10.60 -12.03
N LEU A 195 -3.71 9.63 -12.65
CA LEU A 195 -2.32 9.77 -13.10
C LEU A 195 -2.04 10.97 -14.02
N PRO A 196 -2.87 11.28 -15.05
CA PRO A 196 -2.62 12.44 -15.90
C PRO A 196 -2.58 13.75 -15.09
N GLY A 197 -3.54 13.93 -14.18
CA GLY A 197 -3.55 15.10 -13.30
C GLY A 197 -2.45 15.10 -12.25
N ASN A 198 -2.06 13.93 -11.75
CA ASN A 198 -0.94 13.79 -10.83
C ASN A 198 0.36 14.29 -11.48
N ILE A 199 0.67 13.80 -12.69
CA ILE A 199 1.86 14.22 -13.44
C ILE A 199 1.83 15.73 -13.70
N LEU A 200 0.69 16.28 -14.13
CA LEU A 200 0.54 17.73 -14.35
C LEU A 200 0.80 18.54 -13.07
N ARG A 201 0.24 18.13 -11.93
CA ARG A 201 0.46 18.80 -10.64
C ARG A 201 1.93 18.77 -10.22
N LEU A 202 2.62 17.66 -10.40
CA LEU A 202 4.05 17.55 -10.10
C LEU A 202 4.90 18.47 -10.98
N ILE A 203 4.59 18.55 -12.28
CA ILE A 203 5.27 19.47 -13.21
C ILE A 203 5.02 20.93 -12.81
N THR A 204 3.77 21.30 -12.49
CA THR A 204 3.44 22.66 -12.06
C THR A 204 4.11 23.02 -10.73
N TYR A 205 4.19 22.07 -9.79
CA TYR A 205 4.86 22.27 -8.51
C TYR A 205 6.35 22.57 -8.68
N TYR A 206 7.03 21.86 -9.58
CA TYR A 206 8.45 22.11 -9.87
C TYR A 206 8.69 23.46 -10.56
N LYS A 207 7.80 23.86 -11.48
CA LYS A 207 7.91 25.16 -12.18
C LYS A 207 7.68 26.39 -11.31
N ARG A 208 7.03 26.23 -10.15
CA ARG A 208 6.74 27.33 -9.20
C ARG A 208 7.86 27.59 -8.19
N LYS A 209 8.90 26.76 -8.19
CA LYS A 209 10.00 26.79 -7.24
C LYS A 209 11.26 27.33 -7.91
#